data_AF-A0A814UHN8-F1
#
_entry.id   AF-A0A814UHN8-F1
#
_cell.length_a   1.000
_cell.length_b   1.000
_cell.length_c   1.000
_cell.angle_alpha   90.00
_cell.angle_beta   90.00
_cell.angle_gamma   90.00
#
_symmetry.space_group_name_H-M   'P 1'
#
loop_
_entity.id
_entity.type
_entity.pdbx_description
1 polymer ?
#
loop_
_entity_poly.entity_id
_entity_poly.type
_entity_poly.pdbx_seq_one_letter_code
_entity_poly.pdbx_strand_id
1 'polypeptide(L)'
;MRCVIHHSGTTSGRCHIYSLPFRFTCLEKISNQFPTIVFNTVTYLHAFDTVPMQHEFFMRMSQVFPFLKHFSVSNLIPQSSNYYEWKSDENPYCSFIEYSHLSSLDLTCVHKDYVVQFLLETKTHLPCLTDLYVDSHQLRSVTMNFTRN
;
A
#
# COMPACT_ATOMS: atom_id res chain seq x y z
N MET A 1 14.66 -12.85 -8.47
CA MET A 1 13.50 -13.74 -8.67
C MET A 1 12.24 -12.91 -8.45
N ARG A 2 11.36 -12.77 -9.46
CA ARG A 2 10.09 -12.04 -9.35
C ARG A 2 9.00 -13.03 -8.94
N CYS A 3 8.16 -12.67 -7.98
CA CYS A 3 7.07 -13.54 -7.54
C CYS A 3 5.72 -12.81 -7.65
N VAL A 4 4.67 -13.53 -8.02
CA VAL A 4 3.32 -13.00 -8.23
C VAL A 4 2.33 -13.77 -7.37
N ILE A 5 1.62 -13.10 -6.45
CA ILE A 5 0.57 -13.71 -5.60
C ILE A 5 -0.78 -13.13 -6.00
N HIS A 6 -1.43 -13.73 -7.00
CA HIS A 6 -2.75 -13.32 -7.46
C HIS A 6 -3.84 -14.23 -6.87
N HIS A 7 -4.92 -13.63 -6.35
CA HIS A 7 -6.13 -14.36 -5.97
C HIS A 7 -7.37 -13.70 -6.60
N SER A 8 -7.59 -13.88 -7.92
CA SER A 8 -8.89 -13.61 -8.54
C SER A 8 -9.66 -14.91 -8.79
N GLY A 9 -10.97 -14.87 -8.56
CA GLY A 9 -11.88 -16.02 -8.73
C GLY A 9 -12.14 -16.45 -10.18
N THR A 10 -11.42 -15.92 -11.16
CA THR A 10 -11.55 -16.29 -12.57
C THR A 10 -10.16 -16.39 -13.21
N THR A 11 -9.69 -17.63 -13.34
CA THR A 11 -8.60 -18.09 -14.21
C THR A 11 -7.34 -17.21 -14.26
N SER A 12 -6.41 -17.39 -13.31
CA SER A 12 -4.99 -17.71 -13.61
C SER A 12 -4.11 -17.73 -12.34
N GLY A 13 -3.56 -18.92 -12.06
CA GLY A 13 -2.31 -19.15 -11.30
C GLY A 13 -2.35 -18.97 -9.78
N ARG A 14 -2.64 -20.04 -9.02
CA ARG A 14 -2.18 -20.14 -7.63
C ARG A 14 -0.66 -20.38 -7.64
N CYS A 15 0.12 -19.35 -7.33
CA CYS A 15 1.56 -19.52 -7.13
C CYS A 15 1.78 -20.15 -5.73
N HIS A 16 2.03 -21.46 -5.69
CA HIS A 16 2.51 -22.12 -4.49
C HIS A 16 4.03 -21.90 -4.41
N ILE A 17 4.45 -20.90 -3.63
CA ILE A 17 5.87 -20.63 -3.42
C ILE A 17 6.40 -21.64 -2.39
N TYR A 18 7.00 -22.71 -2.88
CA TYR A 18 7.82 -23.63 -2.06
C TYR A 18 9.28 -23.17 -2.11
N SER A 19 9.59 -22.01 -1.54
CA SER A 19 10.99 -21.62 -1.31
C SER A 19 11.17 -21.41 0.17
N LEU A 20 11.68 -22.43 0.86
CA LEU A 20 12.28 -22.24 2.17
C LEU A 20 13.79 -22.02 1.98
N PRO A 21 14.35 -20.89 2.44
CA PRO A 21 13.68 -19.69 2.95
C PRO A 21 13.14 -18.81 1.80
N PHE A 22 12.07 -18.05 2.04
CA PHE A 22 11.50 -17.08 1.09
C PHE A 22 12.50 -15.94 0.83
N ARG A 23 13.42 -16.14 -0.12
CA ARG A 23 14.54 -15.22 -0.43
C ARG A 23 14.29 -14.39 -1.69
N PHE A 24 13.07 -13.91 -1.88
CA PHE A 24 12.80 -12.99 -2.99
C PHE A 24 12.77 -11.55 -2.50
N THR A 25 13.34 -10.65 -3.30
CA THR A 25 13.39 -9.21 -3.01
C THR A 25 12.25 -8.42 -3.64
N CYS A 26 11.55 -9.04 -4.60
CA CYS A 26 10.53 -8.40 -5.41
C CYS A 26 9.26 -9.25 -5.40
N LEU A 27 8.16 -8.63 -4.97
CA LEU A 27 6.82 -9.21 -4.94
C LEU A 27 5.88 -8.35 -5.78
N GLU A 28 5.26 -8.93 -6.79
CA GLU A 28 4.35 -8.24 -7.70
C GLU A 28 2.91 -8.73 -7.51
N LYS A 29 1.96 -7.83 -7.75
CA LYS A 29 0.50 -8.08 -7.75
C LYS A 29 -0.03 -8.72 -6.47
N ILE A 30 0.36 -8.22 -5.29
CA ILE A 30 -0.27 -8.65 -4.04
C ILE A 30 -1.69 -8.08 -3.95
N SER A 31 -2.66 -8.93 -3.62
CA SER A 31 -4.07 -8.55 -3.38
C SER A 31 -4.34 -8.27 -1.90
N ASN A 32 -5.57 -7.88 -1.54
CA ASN A 32 -6.00 -7.73 -0.14
C ASN A 32 -5.90 -9.04 0.68
N GLN A 33 -5.78 -10.18 -0.01
CA GLN A 33 -5.62 -11.50 0.57
C GLN A 33 -4.15 -11.91 0.48
N PHE A 34 -3.44 -11.79 1.59
CA PHE A 34 -2.07 -12.26 1.73
C PHE A 34 -1.84 -12.80 3.16
N PRO A 35 -0.89 -13.73 3.34
CA PRO A 35 -0.65 -14.33 4.64
C PRO A 35 -0.01 -13.33 5.62
N THR A 36 -0.26 -13.49 6.92
CA THR A 36 0.35 -12.68 8.00
C THR A 36 1.80 -13.07 8.30
N ILE A 37 2.54 -13.54 7.29
CA ILE A 37 3.95 -13.91 7.40
C ILE A 37 4.79 -12.66 7.14
N VAL A 38 5.88 -12.49 7.89
CA VAL A 38 6.81 -11.38 7.68
C VAL A 38 7.77 -11.70 6.53
N PHE A 39 7.81 -10.82 5.54
CA PHE A 39 8.65 -10.91 4.35
C PHE A 39 9.90 -10.02 4.48
N ASN A 40 10.83 -10.42 5.35
CA ASN A 40 12.05 -9.63 5.67
C ASN A 40 12.99 -9.36 4.48
N THR A 41 12.85 -10.09 3.38
CA THR A 41 13.73 -9.96 2.21
C THR A 41 13.13 -9.06 1.12
N VAL A 42 11.83 -8.81 1.17
CA VAL A 42 11.11 -8.04 0.16
C VAL A 42 11.40 -6.56 0.35
N THR A 43 11.91 -5.94 -0.71
CA THR A 43 12.25 -4.52 -0.77
C THR A 43 11.49 -3.81 -1.88
N TYR A 44 10.95 -4.55 -2.85
CA TYR A 44 10.10 -4.05 -3.92
C TYR A 44 8.75 -4.75 -3.88
N LEU A 45 7.68 -3.96 -3.93
CA LEU A 45 6.32 -4.45 -3.87
C LEU A 45 5.40 -3.72 -4.83
N HIS A 46 4.57 -4.47 -5.53
CA HIS A 46 3.43 -3.94 -6.28
C HIS A 46 2.13 -4.54 -5.75
N ALA A 47 1.21 -3.69 -5.29
CA ALA A 47 -0.13 -4.08 -4.85
C ALA A 47 -1.16 -3.78 -5.93
N PHE A 48 -2.02 -4.77 -6.20
CA PHE A 48 -3.14 -4.64 -7.12
C PHE A 48 -4.32 -5.50 -6.67
N ASP A 49 -5.52 -4.95 -6.74
CA ASP A 49 -6.75 -5.70 -6.48
C ASP A 49 -7.93 -5.11 -7.25
N THR A 50 -8.95 -5.94 -7.46
CA THR A 50 -10.26 -5.61 -8.05
C THR A 50 -11.30 -5.17 -7.02
N VAL A 51 -10.92 -5.11 -5.75
CA VAL A 51 -11.72 -4.57 -4.64
C VAL A 51 -10.95 -3.43 -3.95
N PRO A 52 -11.62 -2.48 -3.26
CA PRO A 52 -10.94 -1.40 -2.55
C PRO A 52 -9.87 -1.92 -1.57
N MET A 53 -8.70 -1.27 -1.54
CA MET A 53 -7.69 -1.52 -0.51
C MET A 53 -7.93 -0.55 0.66
N GLN A 54 -8.43 -1.06 1.77
CA GLN A 54 -8.75 -0.23 2.93
C GLN A 54 -7.50 0.18 3.72
N HIS A 55 -7.62 1.11 4.66
CA HIS A 55 -6.50 1.52 5.51
C HIS A 55 -5.82 0.32 6.21
N GLU A 56 -6.61 -0.64 6.70
CA GLU A 56 -6.14 -1.90 7.30
C GLU A 56 -5.26 -2.73 6.37
N PHE A 57 -5.45 -2.65 5.05
CA PHE A 57 -4.54 -3.26 4.09
C PHE A 57 -3.14 -2.66 4.26
N PHE A 58 -3.02 -1.33 4.12
CA PHE A 58 -1.75 -0.62 4.22
C PHE A 58 -1.09 -0.74 5.60
N MET A 59 -1.87 -0.83 6.67
CA MET A 59 -1.34 -1.10 8.00
C MET A 59 -0.73 -2.51 8.10
N ARG A 60 -1.41 -3.53 7.58
CA ARG A 60 -0.83 -4.88 7.55
C ARG A 60 0.44 -4.90 6.69
N MET A 61 0.46 -4.15 5.58
CA MET A 61 1.63 -4.05 4.70
C MET A 61 2.85 -3.50 5.42
N SER A 62 2.72 -2.45 6.23
CA SER A 62 3.86 -1.92 6.99
C SER A 62 4.42 -2.93 8.00
N GLN A 63 3.57 -3.81 8.54
CA GLN A 63 3.97 -4.84 9.51
C GLN A 63 4.64 -6.05 8.84
N VAL A 64 4.12 -6.52 7.71
CA VAL A 64 4.63 -7.72 7.04
C VAL A 64 5.80 -7.44 6.09
N PHE A 65 6.02 -6.20 5.68
CA PHE A 65 7.13 -5.80 4.80
C PHE A 65 8.04 -4.76 5.47
N PRO A 66 8.76 -5.12 6.55
CA PRO A 66 9.48 -4.15 7.37
C PRO A 66 10.59 -3.41 6.61
N PHE A 67 11.20 -4.03 5.59
CA PHE A 67 12.31 -3.44 4.82
C PHE A 67 11.88 -2.93 3.44
N LEU A 68 10.60 -2.63 3.25
CA LEU A 68 10.07 -2.16 1.98
C LEU A 68 10.71 -0.83 1.56
N LYS A 69 11.31 -0.79 0.37
CA LYS A 69 11.97 0.41 -0.20
C LYS A 69 11.18 1.02 -1.35
N HIS A 70 10.57 0.18 -2.17
CA HIS A 70 9.77 0.59 -3.32
C HIS A 70 8.37 -0.01 -3.21
N PHE A 71 7.37 0.85 -3.18
CA PHE A 71 5.98 0.44 -3.13
C PHE A 71 5.18 1.09 -4.25
N SER A 72 4.55 0.28 -5.08
CA SER A 72 3.62 0.74 -6.11
C SER A 72 2.24 0.18 -5.83
N VAL A 73 1.21 1.01 -5.95
CA VAL A 73 -0.18 0.62 -5.76
C VAL A 73 -0.94 0.89 -7.04
N SER A 74 -1.79 -0.06 -7.43
CA SER A 74 -2.67 0.09 -8.58
C SER A 74 -4.08 -0.32 -8.19
N ASN A 75 -4.92 0.67 -7.92
CA ASN A 75 -6.33 0.46 -7.57
C ASN A 75 -7.15 1.73 -7.83
N LEU A 76 -7.97 1.71 -8.87
CA LEU A 76 -8.81 2.85 -9.26
C LEU A 76 -10.12 2.93 -8.49
N ILE A 77 -10.39 1.97 -7.60
CA ILE A 77 -11.64 1.88 -6.85
C ILE A 77 -11.49 2.72 -5.57
N PRO A 78 -12.43 3.64 -5.27
CA PRO A 78 -12.40 4.44 -4.05
C PRO A 78 -12.41 3.59 -2.79
N GLN A 79 -11.81 4.12 -1.72
CA GLN A 79 -11.91 3.50 -0.40
C GLN A 79 -13.32 3.72 0.15
N SER A 80 -13.81 2.83 1.01
CA SER A 80 -15.14 3.00 1.59
C SER A 80 -15.16 4.21 2.52
N SER A 81 -16.23 5.01 2.46
CA SER A 81 -16.40 6.30 3.14
C SER A 81 -16.41 6.29 4.67
N ASN A 82 -16.13 5.15 5.32
CA ASN A 82 -15.97 5.05 6.77
C ASN A 82 -14.66 5.69 7.29
N TYR A 83 -13.98 6.45 6.41
CA TYR A 83 -12.87 7.35 6.71
C TYR A 83 -13.06 8.19 8.00
N TYR A 84 -14.27 8.69 8.27
CA TYR A 84 -14.56 9.46 9.48
C TYR A 84 -14.77 8.58 10.72
N GLU A 85 -15.18 7.33 10.58
CA GLU A 85 -15.32 6.38 11.69
C GLU A 85 -13.95 5.90 12.21
N TRP A 86 -12.91 5.91 11.37
CA TRP A 86 -11.54 5.54 11.77
C TRP A 86 -10.79 6.63 12.53
N LYS A 87 -11.38 7.82 12.69
CA LYS A 87 -10.82 8.89 13.53
C LYS A 87 -11.23 8.80 15.00
N SER A 88 -12.06 7.84 15.41
CA SER A 88 -12.28 7.61 16.84
C SER A 88 -11.07 6.94 17.47
N ASP A 89 -10.58 7.51 18.57
CA ASP A 89 -9.44 6.99 19.36
C ASP A 89 -9.71 5.59 19.97
N GLU A 90 -10.96 5.11 19.89
CA GLU A 90 -11.38 3.79 20.39
C GLU A 90 -11.25 2.67 19.35
N ASN A 91 -10.94 2.98 18.09
CA ASN A 91 -10.79 1.95 17.06
C ASN A 91 -9.38 1.33 17.12
N PRO A 92 -9.22 0.02 17.37
CA PRO A 92 -7.90 -0.64 17.35
C PRO A 92 -7.21 -0.54 15.97
N TYR A 93 -7.96 -0.26 14.91
CA TYR A 93 -7.45 0.00 13.56
C TYR A 93 -7.05 1.48 13.33
N CYS A 94 -7.09 2.33 14.36
CA CYS A 94 -6.53 3.68 14.41
C CYS A 94 -5.01 3.66 14.69
N SER A 95 -4.30 2.66 14.17
CA SER A 95 -2.86 2.52 14.39
C SER A 95 -2.08 3.36 13.38
N PHE A 96 -0.99 4.00 13.82
CA PHE A 96 -0.07 4.69 12.92
C PHE A 96 0.55 3.69 11.93
N ILE A 97 0.58 4.05 10.66
CA ILE A 97 1.26 3.32 9.60
C ILE A 97 2.62 3.99 9.40
N GLU A 98 3.70 3.30 9.73
CA GLU A 98 5.05 3.77 9.42
C GLU A 98 5.72 2.86 8.41
N TYR A 99 6.23 3.44 7.32
CA TYR A 99 7.10 2.75 6.38
C TYR A 99 8.53 3.28 6.51
N SER A 100 9.25 2.79 7.52
CA SER A 100 10.55 3.35 7.95
C SER A 100 11.65 3.29 6.88
N HIS A 101 11.52 2.41 5.88
CA HIS A 101 12.52 2.23 4.82
C HIS A 101 12.04 2.60 3.42
N LEU A 102 10.79 3.07 3.29
CA LEU A 102 10.21 3.35 1.99
C LEU A 102 10.81 4.63 1.41
N SER A 103 11.63 4.47 0.38
CA SER A 103 12.25 5.59 -0.35
C SER A 103 11.48 5.96 -1.60
N SER A 104 10.70 5.04 -2.16
CA SER A 104 9.95 5.27 -3.39
C SER A 104 8.51 4.79 -3.29
N LEU A 105 7.57 5.69 -3.58
CA LEU A 105 6.13 5.42 -3.58
C LEU A 105 5.53 5.81 -4.93
N ASP A 106 4.82 4.88 -5.56
CA ASP A 106 4.12 5.09 -6.83
C ASP A 106 2.61 4.92 -6.67
N LEU A 107 1.91 6.04 -6.88
CA LEU A 107 0.47 6.24 -6.83
C LEU A 107 -0.03 6.82 -8.16
N THR A 108 0.61 6.51 -9.29
CA THR A 108 0.18 7.02 -10.60
C THR A 108 -1.12 6.38 -11.10
N CYS A 109 -1.45 5.17 -10.63
CA CYS A 109 -2.58 4.38 -11.08
C CYS A 109 -3.58 4.07 -9.94
N VAL A 110 -3.90 5.07 -9.12
CA VAL A 110 -4.79 4.92 -7.97
C VAL A 110 -5.96 5.92 -7.98
N HIS A 111 -7.01 5.62 -7.21
CA HIS A 111 -8.01 6.61 -6.83
C HIS A 111 -7.41 7.69 -5.90
N LYS A 112 -7.98 8.90 -5.90
CA LYS A 112 -7.47 10.02 -5.09
C LYS A 112 -7.44 9.75 -3.58
N ASP A 113 -8.27 8.85 -3.07
CA ASP A 113 -8.35 8.54 -1.62
C ASP A 113 -7.03 7.94 -1.11
N TYR A 114 -6.38 7.12 -1.91
CA TYR A 114 -5.06 6.56 -1.57
C TYR A 114 -4.00 7.66 -1.46
N VAL A 115 -4.06 8.66 -2.34
CA VAL A 115 -3.17 9.83 -2.28
C VAL A 115 -3.42 10.63 -0.99
N VAL A 116 -4.68 10.81 -0.60
CA VAL A 116 -5.03 11.45 0.68
C VAL A 116 -4.46 10.65 1.86
N GLN A 117 -4.63 9.32 1.87
CA GLN A 117 -4.15 8.47 2.95
C GLN A 117 -2.63 8.53 3.12
N PHE A 118 -1.87 8.52 2.03
CA PHE A 118 -0.41 8.52 2.11
C PHE A 118 0.19 9.91 2.37
N LEU A 119 -0.40 10.97 1.81
CA LEU A 119 0.23 12.29 1.79
C LEU A 119 -0.38 13.31 2.77
N LEU A 120 -1.64 13.14 3.16
CA LEU A 120 -2.38 14.13 3.93
C LEU A 120 -2.89 13.61 5.27
N GLU A 121 -2.95 12.30 5.48
CA GLU A 121 -3.28 11.75 6.80
C GLU A 121 -2.09 11.81 7.75
N THR A 122 -2.33 12.31 8.95
CA THR A 122 -1.34 12.37 10.04
C THR A 122 -0.97 10.99 10.59
N LYS A 123 -1.62 9.92 10.13
CA LYS A 123 -1.39 8.56 10.60
C LYS A 123 -0.41 7.78 9.72
N THR A 124 -0.02 8.31 8.56
CA THR A 124 0.95 7.65 7.67
C THR A 124 2.28 8.40 7.72
N HIS A 125 3.33 7.72 8.18
CA HIS A 125 4.68 8.24 8.30
C HIS A 125 5.62 7.59 7.29
N LEU A 126 6.25 8.43 6.45
CA LEU A 126 7.14 8.01 5.38
C LEU A 126 8.51 8.71 5.51
N PRO A 127 9.27 8.48 6.60
CA PRO A 127 10.42 9.30 6.97
C PRO A 127 11.58 9.26 5.97
N CYS A 128 11.66 8.22 5.13
CA CYS A 128 12.72 8.05 4.14
C CYS A 128 12.27 8.30 2.69
N LEU A 129 11.05 8.81 2.46
CA LEU A 129 10.51 8.98 1.11
C LEU A 129 11.30 10.06 0.35
N THR A 130 11.94 9.64 -0.75
CA THR A 130 12.69 10.53 -1.65
C THR A 130 12.01 10.67 -3.01
N ASP A 131 11.34 9.60 -3.47
CA ASP A 131 10.74 9.53 -4.80
C ASP A 131 9.24 9.29 -4.67
N LEU A 132 8.43 10.28 -5.05
CA LEU A 132 6.98 10.18 -5.10
C LEU A 132 6.50 10.31 -6.54
N TYR A 133 5.83 9.28 -7.04
CA TYR A 133 5.16 9.29 -8.33
C TYR A 133 3.65 9.36 -8.11
N VAL A 134 3.02 10.43 -8.60
CA VAL A 134 1.59 10.68 -8.46
C VAL A 134 1.11 11.47 -9.65
N ASP A 135 -0.12 11.24 -10.09
CA ASP A 135 -0.72 12.05 -11.14
C ASP A 135 -0.82 13.53 -10.69
N SER A 136 -0.35 14.42 -11.56
CA SER A 136 -0.25 15.86 -11.22
C SER A 136 -1.61 16.52 -11.00
N HIS A 137 -2.67 16.06 -11.68
CA HIS A 137 -4.02 16.59 -11.49
C HIS A 137 -4.60 16.11 -10.17
N GLN A 138 -4.41 14.83 -9.83
CA GLN A 138 -4.81 14.29 -8.53
C GLN A 138 -4.09 15.01 -7.39
N LEU A 139 -2.76 15.15 -7.48
CA LEU A 139 -1.96 15.81 -6.44
C LEU A 139 -2.44 17.25 -6.20
N ARG A 140 -2.64 18.03 -7.27
CA ARG A 140 -3.20 19.39 -7.16
C ARG A 140 -4.60 19.38 -6.55
N SER A 141 -5.45 18.43 -6.94
CA SER A 141 -6.81 18.34 -6.40
C SER A 141 -6.82 18.06 -4.90
N VAL A 142 -6.00 17.12 -4.40
CA VAL A 142 -6.02 16.73 -2.98
C VAL A 142 -5.34 17.77 -2.07
N THR A 143 -4.31 18.45 -2.59
CA THR A 143 -3.57 19.50 -1.88
C THR A 143 -4.20 20.90 -2.03
N MET A 144 -5.31 21.03 -2.76
CA MET A 144 -5.89 22.33 -3.14
C MET A 144 -4.85 23.26 -3.78
N ASN A 145 -4.14 22.78 -4.81
CA ASN A 145 -3.00 23.49 -5.42
C ASN A 145 -1.92 23.87 -4.40
N PHE A 146 -1.59 22.96 -3.48
CA PHE A 146 -0.58 23.15 -2.43
C PHE A 146 -0.87 24.31 -1.47
N THR A 147 -2.13 24.74 -1.32
CA THR A 147 -2.53 25.77 -0.35
C THR A 147 -3.18 25.18 0.91
N ARG A 148 -3.27 23.85 1.01
CA ARG A 148 -3.79 23.16 2.17
C ARG A 148 -2.72 23.16 3.27
N ASN A 149 -3.00 23.84 4.38
CA ASN A 149 -2.19 23.84 5.60
C ASN A 149 -2.47 22.61 6.47
#